data_AF-A0A7X7NIZ4-F1
#
_entry.id   AF-A0A7X7NIZ4-F1
#
_cell.length_a   1.000
_cell.length_b   1.000
_cell.length_c   1.000
_cell.angle_alpha   90.00
_cell.angle_beta   90.00
_cell.angle_gamma   90.00
#
_symmetry.space_group_name_H-M   'P 1'
#
loop_
_entity.id
_entity.type
_entity.pdbx_description
1 polymer ?
#
loop_
_entity_poly.entity_id
_entity_poly.type
_entity_poly.pdbx_seq_one_letter_code
_entity_poly.pdbx_strand_id
1 'polypeptide(L)'
;MKRWYDDHRIGIHLDKFKTMQKKDRDPIINHILQLIQNDGRHLIDKNVWKFPLDETGRRWYDNDPSLWMVFHGLECAEKELLDNVADYLDNVNIPAQVRQ
;
A
#
# COMPACT_ATOMS: atom_id res chain seq x y z
N MET A 1 -2.72 -17.72 5.77
CA MET A 1 -3.48 -17.17 4.64
C MET A 1 -2.49 -16.41 3.76
N LYS A 2 -2.34 -16.79 2.49
CA LYS A 2 -1.44 -16.10 1.55
C LYS A 2 -2.02 -14.74 1.20
N ARG A 3 -1.22 -13.68 1.24
CA ARG A 3 -1.63 -12.32 0.86
C ARG A 3 -1.45 -12.13 -0.64
N TRP A 4 -2.26 -11.27 -1.25
CA TRP A 4 -2.22 -11.03 -2.70
C TRP A 4 -0.86 -10.52 -3.19
N TYR A 5 -0.11 -9.84 -2.33
CA TYR A 5 1.22 -9.29 -2.63
C TYR A 5 2.39 -10.19 -2.22
N ASP A 6 2.14 -11.39 -1.67
CA ASP A 6 3.23 -12.28 -1.22
C ASP A 6 4.10 -12.77 -2.39
N ASP A 7 3.54 -12.84 -3.61
CA ASP A 7 4.24 -13.28 -4.83
C ASP A 7 4.91 -12.15 -5.61
N HIS A 8 4.85 -10.91 -5.11
CA HIS A 8 5.39 -9.74 -5.79
C HIS A 8 6.38 -9.01 -4.89
N ARG A 9 7.47 -8.47 -5.48
CA ARG A 9 8.53 -7.76 -4.74
C ARG A 9 8.02 -6.60 -3.89
N ILE A 10 6.89 -6.00 -4.28
CA ILE A 10 6.22 -4.93 -3.53
C ILE A 10 5.83 -5.36 -2.12
N GLY A 11 5.58 -6.66 -1.88
CA GLY A 11 5.18 -7.18 -0.58
C GLY A 11 6.20 -6.90 0.52
N ILE A 12 7.49 -6.97 0.19
CA ILE A 12 8.58 -6.67 1.12
C ILE A 12 8.49 -5.22 1.60
N HIS A 13 8.12 -4.28 0.72
CA HIS A 13 7.98 -2.87 1.08
C HIS A 13 6.69 -2.58 1.83
N LEU A 14 5.58 -3.20 1.43
CA LEU A 14 4.30 -3.08 2.13
C LEU A 14 4.38 -3.57 3.59
N ASP A 15 5.19 -4.60 3.86
CA ASP A 15 5.42 -5.05 5.23
C ASP A 15 6.22 -4.05 6.08
N LYS A 16 7.13 -3.26 5.48
CA LYS A 16 7.88 -2.23 6.22
C LYS A 16 6.96 -1.15 6.79
N PHE A 17 5.87 -0.82 6.09
CA PHE A 17 4.88 0.16 6.54
C PHE A 17 4.24 -0.16 7.89
N LYS A 18 4.20 -1.44 8.28
CA LYS A 18 3.71 -1.86 9.59
C LYS A 18 4.52 -1.28 10.75
N THR A 19 5.80 -1.02 10.51
CA THR A 19 6.76 -0.55 11.53
C THR A 19 7.19 0.90 11.34
N MET A 20 6.80 1.54 10.23
CA MET A 20 7.15 2.94 9.98
C MET A 20 6.34 3.89 10.85
N GLN A 21 6.98 4.97 11.30
CA GLN A 21 6.26 6.07 11.94
C GLN A 21 5.38 6.78 10.91
N LYS A 22 4.19 7.20 11.34
CA LYS A 22 3.20 7.88 10.48
C LYS A 22 3.80 9.06 9.70
N LYS A 23 4.61 9.90 10.37
CA LYS A 23 5.27 11.07 9.75
C LYS A 23 6.17 10.73 8.55
N ASP A 24 6.82 9.57 8.58
CA ASP A 24 7.75 9.13 7.53
C ASP A 24 7.00 8.31 6.46
N ARG A 25 5.92 7.64 6.88
CA ARG A 25 5.08 6.80 6.02
C ARG A 25 4.13 7.60 5.15
N ASP A 26 3.48 8.63 5.70
CA ASP A 26 2.41 9.38 5.03
C ASP A 26 2.87 10.03 3.70
N PRO A 27 4.08 10.63 3.59
CA PRO A 27 4.56 11.12 2.30
C PRO A 27 4.67 10.03 1.23
N ILE A 28 5.10 8.83 1.63
CA ILE A 28 5.24 7.67 0.73
C ILE A 28 3.85 7.19 0.29
N ILE A 29 2.93 7.04 1.23
CA ILE A 29 1.55 6.63 0.96
C ILE A 29 0.85 7.62 0.03
N ASN A 30 1.01 8.92 0.26
CA ASN A 30 0.43 9.94 -0.61
C ASN A 30 0.99 9.88 -2.02
N HIS A 31 2.29 9.61 -2.19
CA HIS A 31 2.87 9.44 -3.52
C HIS A 31 2.34 8.19 -4.22
N ILE A 32 2.20 7.06 -3.52
CA ILE A 32 1.60 5.85 -4.08
C ILE A 32 0.14 6.11 -4.51
N LEU A 33 -0.63 6.84 -3.70
CA LEU A 33 -1.99 7.23 -4.07
C LEU A 33 -2.01 8.09 -5.34
N GLN A 34 -1.05 9.00 -5.52
CA GLN A 34 -0.91 9.76 -6.76
C GLN A 34 -0.59 8.85 -7.95
N LEU A 35 0.29 7.85 -7.79
CA LEU A 35 0.58 6.87 -8.84
C LEU A 35 -0.67 6.08 -9.23
N ILE A 36 -1.45 5.62 -8.24
CA ILE A 36 -2.71 4.92 -8.47
C ILE A 36 -3.76 5.81 -9.16
N GLN A 37 -3.82 7.10 -8.81
CA GLN A 37 -4.73 8.06 -9.44
C GLN A 37 -4.33 8.37 -10.89
N ASN A 38 -3.03 8.57 -11.15
CA ASN A 38 -2.49 8.90 -12.46
C ASN A 38 -2.58 7.75 -13.46
N ASP A 39 -2.68 6.52 -12.97
CA ASP A 39 -2.90 5.32 -13.78
C ASP A 39 -4.25 5.35 -14.53
N GLY A 40 -5.19 6.24 -14.17
CA GLY A 40 -6.41 6.52 -14.94
C GLY A 40 -7.47 5.42 -14.90
N ARG A 41 -7.20 4.27 -14.27
CA ARG A 41 -8.10 3.11 -14.21
C ARG A 41 -9.18 3.18 -13.10
N HIS A 42 -9.28 4.30 -12.39
CA HIS A 42 -10.22 4.52 -11.28
C HIS A 42 -10.16 3.42 -10.20
N LEU A 43 -8.95 2.94 -9.89
CA LEU A 43 -8.73 1.83 -8.95
C LEU A 43 -9.21 2.14 -7.52
N ILE A 44 -9.16 3.42 -7.13
CA ILE A 44 -9.65 3.90 -5.84
C ILE A 44 -11.18 3.90 -5.79
N ASP A 45 -11.84 4.48 -6.79
CA ASP A 45 -13.30 4.62 -6.83
C ASP A 45 -14.00 3.25 -6.82
N LYS A 46 -13.39 2.26 -7.49
CA LYS A 46 -13.87 0.86 -7.51
C LYS A 46 -13.81 0.17 -6.16
N ASN A 47 -12.92 0.62 -5.27
CA ASN A 47 -12.70 -0.03 -3.98
C ASN A 47 -13.27 0.76 -2.81
N VAL A 48 -13.49 2.08 -2.89
CA VAL A 48 -14.04 2.89 -1.77
C VAL A 48 -15.25 2.24 -1.08
N TRP A 49 -16.13 1.58 -1.83
CA TRP A 49 -17.32 0.89 -1.32
C TRP A 49 -17.03 -0.37 -0.48
N LYS A 50 -15.84 -0.95 -0.63
CA LYS A 50 -15.37 -2.13 0.12
C LYS A 50 -14.69 -1.76 1.43
N PHE A 51 -14.61 -0.48 1.79
CA PHE A 51 -14.02 -0.05 3.05
C PHE A 51 -14.80 -0.70 4.21
N PRO A 52 -14.14 -1.52 5.06
CA PRO A 52 -14.83 -2.30 6.07
C PRO A 52 -15.34 -1.39 7.19
N LEU A 53 -16.66 -1.17 7.23
CA LEU A 53 -17.30 -0.42 8.31
C LEU A 53 -17.32 -1.21 9.63
N ASP A 54 -17.23 -2.54 9.58
CA ASP A 54 -17.23 -3.43 10.75
C ASP A 54 -15.82 -3.81 11.20
N GLU A 55 -15.66 -4.10 12.50
CA GLU A 55 -14.35 -4.29 13.17
C GLU A 55 -13.83 -5.75 13.14
N THR A 56 -14.60 -6.72 12.67
CA THR A 56 -14.19 -8.14 12.72
C THR A 56 -13.33 -8.54 11.52
N GLY A 57 -12.13 -9.09 11.79
CA GLY A 57 -11.23 -9.63 10.77
C GLY A 57 -10.30 -8.61 10.09
N ARG A 58 -10.19 -7.38 10.62
CA ARG A 58 -9.36 -6.31 10.05
C ARG A 58 -7.87 -6.65 10.07
N ARG A 59 -7.20 -6.35 8.96
CA ARG A 59 -5.74 -6.32 8.87
C ARG A 59 -5.22 -5.03 9.49
N TRP A 60 -3.93 -5.02 9.84
CA TRP A 60 -3.30 -3.90 10.55
C TRP A 60 -3.41 -2.56 9.81
N TYR A 61 -3.55 -2.59 8.49
CA TYR A 61 -3.69 -1.41 7.63
C TYR A 61 -5.14 -0.95 7.44
N ASP A 62 -6.15 -1.70 7.89
CA ASP A 62 -7.55 -1.37 7.61
C ASP A 62 -8.09 -0.19 8.44
N ASN A 63 -7.44 0.13 9.55
CA ASN A 63 -7.84 1.24 10.42
C ASN A 63 -7.34 2.61 9.93
N ASP A 64 -6.44 2.63 8.95
CA ASP A 64 -5.90 3.85 8.36
C ASP A 64 -6.44 3.97 6.93
N PRO A 65 -7.32 4.94 6.64
CA PRO A 65 -7.96 5.04 5.33
C PRO A 65 -6.96 5.14 4.16
N SER A 66 -5.84 5.84 4.35
CA SER A 66 -4.84 6.02 3.31
C SER A 66 -4.09 4.72 3.03
N LEU A 67 -3.74 3.97 4.08
CA LEU A 67 -3.16 2.65 3.91
C LEU A 67 -4.17 1.69 3.27
N TRP A 68 -5.39 1.65 3.78
CA TRP A 68 -6.44 0.81 3.22
C TRP A 68 -6.61 1.05 1.72
N MET A 69 -6.68 2.32 1.29
CA MET A 69 -6.77 2.68 -0.12
C MET A 69 -5.58 2.22 -0.95
N VAL A 70 -4.35 2.31 -0.42
CA VAL A 70 -3.15 1.80 -1.10
C VAL A 70 -3.21 0.29 -1.24
N PHE A 71 -3.47 -0.45 -0.16
CA PHE A 71 -3.48 -1.90 -0.18
C PHE A 71 -4.56 -2.47 -1.11
N HIS A 72 -5.75 -1.89 -1.13
CA HIS A 72 -6.83 -2.35 -2.01
C HIS A 72 -6.74 -1.78 -3.43
N GLY A 73 -6.22 -0.57 -3.59
CA GLY A 73 -5.93 0.00 -4.91
C GLY A 73 -4.90 -0.84 -5.68
N LEU A 74 -3.82 -1.26 -5.00
CA LEU A 74 -2.79 -2.11 -5.58
C LEU A 74 -3.24 -3.56 -5.77
N GLU A 75 -4.14 -4.09 -4.94
CA GLU A 75 -4.70 -5.43 -5.14
C GLU A 75 -5.37 -5.60 -6.51
N CYS A 76 -5.95 -4.52 -7.02
CA CYS A 76 -6.61 -4.46 -8.33
C CYS A 76 -5.71 -3.90 -9.44
N ALA A 77 -4.49 -3.51 -9.11
CA ALA A 77 -3.56 -2.94 -10.07
C ALA A 77 -3.02 -4.03 -11.00
N GLU A 78 -2.80 -3.65 -12.26
CA GLU A 78 -2.03 -4.50 -13.16
C GLU A 78 -0.56 -4.52 -12.76
N LYS A 79 0.15 -5.55 -13.23
CA LYS A 79 1.56 -5.77 -12.92
C LYS A 79 2.43 -4.54 -13.18
N GLU A 80 2.17 -3.78 -14.25
CA GLU A 80 2.93 -2.58 -14.60
C GLU A 80 2.87 -1.51 -13.48
N LEU A 81 1.69 -1.25 -12.92
CA LEU A 81 1.56 -0.30 -11.82
C LEU A 81 2.21 -0.85 -10.53
N LEU A 82 2.11 -2.16 -10.28
CA LEU A 82 2.80 -2.79 -9.15
C LEU A 82 4.33 -2.68 -9.28
N ASP A 83 4.87 -2.83 -10.49
CA ASP A 83 6.29 -2.67 -10.78
C ASP A 83 6.72 -1.21 -10.62
N ASN A 84 5.96 -0.25 -11.15
CA ASN A 84 6.24 1.18 -10.97
C ASN A 84 6.27 1.60 -9.50
N VAL A 85 5.33 1.10 -8.71
CA VAL A 85 5.30 1.36 -7.26
C VAL A 85 6.45 0.66 -6.54
N ALA A 86 6.81 -0.56 -6.93
CA ALA A 86 7.97 -1.24 -6.38
C ALA A 86 9.27 -0.49 -6.69
N ASP A 87 9.45 -0.01 -7.92
CA ASP A 87 10.63 0.77 -8.32
C ASP A 87 10.71 2.10 -7.55
N TYR A 88 9.57 2.77 -7.33
CA TYR A 88 9.53 3.93 -6.45
C TYR A 88 9.99 3.58 -5.03
N LEU A 89 9.48 2.48 -4.45
CA LEU A 89 9.81 2.04 -3.09
C LEU A 89 11.25 1.52 -2.95
N ASP A 90 11.85 1.04 -4.03
CA ASP A 90 13.28 0.69 -4.08
C ASP A 90 14.16 1.95 -4.03
N ASN A 91 13.71 3.05 -4.65
CA ASN A 91 14.43 4.33 -4.67
C ASN A 91 14.21 5.19 -3.42
N VAL A 92 13.04 5.08 -2.80
CA VAL A 92 12.82 5.67 -1.48
C VAL A 92 13.59 4.82 -0.49
N ASN A 93 14.63 5.40 0.12
CA ASN A 93 15.39 4.75 1.17
C ASN A 93 14.50 4.54 2.41
N ILE A 94 13.62 3.54 2.37
CA ILE A 94 12.79 3.14 3.52
C ILE A 94 13.77 2.55 4.52
N PRO A 95 14.05 3.25 5.65
CA PRO A 95 15.07 2.81 6.57
C PRO A 95 14.78 1.38 7.01
N ALA A 96 15.73 0.48 6.71
CA ALA A 96 15.72 -0.86 7.27
C ALA A 96 15.86 -0.71 8.78
N GLN A 97 15.02 -1.44 9.52
CA GLN A 97 14.92 -1.44 10.98
C GLN A 97 16.23 -1.09 11.67
N VAL A 98 16.25 0.01 12.44
CA VAL A 98 17.24 0.17 13.51
C VAL A 98 16.85 -0.87 14.56
N ARG A 99 17.51 -2.03 14.51
CA ARG A 99 17.49 -2.99 15.63
C ARG A 99 18.11 -2.26 16.83
N GLN A 100 17.29 -1.93 17.83
CA GLN A 100 17.76 -1.74 19.20
C GLN A 100 17.61 -3.06 19.94
#